data_AF-A0A7X0AZG8-F1
#
_entry.id   AF-A0A7X0AZG8-F1
#
_cell.length_a   1.000
_cell.length_b   1.000
_cell.length_c   1.000
_cell.angle_alpha   90.00
_cell.angle_beta   90.00
_cell.angle_gamma   90.00
#
_symmetry.space_group_name_H-M   'P 1'
#
loop_
_entity.id
_entity.type
_entity.pdbx_description
1 polymer ?
#
loop_
_entity_poly.entity_id
_entity_poly.type
_entity_poly.pdbx_seq_one_letter_code
_entity_poly.pdbx_strand_id
1 'polypeptide(L)' 'MAWSEQGWMQRLRRQAEALSRSADRLDAASLTAADPFEAHVLRRAAFALADRAESIPYAGMG' A
#
# COMPACT_ATOMS: atom_id res chain seq x y z
N MET A 1 7.92 -2.22 27.61
CA MET A 1 8.99 -2.53 26.65
C MET A 1 8.99 -1.44 25.60
N ALA A 2 9.99 -0.55 25.61
CA ALA A 2 10.19 0.41 24.52
C ALA A 2 10.72 -0.37 23.31
N TRP A 3 10.09 -0.20 22.15
CA TRP A 3 10.56 -0.83 20.91
C TRP A 3 11.88 -0.19 20.49
N SER A 4 12.83 -0.99 20.00
CA SER A 4 14.04 -0.43 19.37
C SER A 4 13.64 0.32 18.10
N GLU A 5 14.35 1.40 17.80
CA GLU A 5 14.17 2.18 16.56
C GLU A 5 14.20 1.27 15.31
N GLN A 6 15.10 0.29 15.30
CA GLN A 6 15.18 -0.73 14.25
C GLN A 6 13.91 -1.59 14.14
N GLY A 7 13.33 -2.00 15.27
CA GLY A 7 12.07 -2.76 15.30
C GLY A 7 10.90 -1.94 14.79
N TRP A 8 10.88 -0.63 15.09
CA TRP A 8 9.89 0.30 14.58
C TRP A 8 10.00 0.48 13.06
N MET A 9 11.20 0.73 12.54
CA MET A 9 11.44 0.85 11.08
C MET A 9 11.06 -0.41 10.32
N GLN A 10 11.43 -1.60 10.82
CA GLN A 10 11.05 -2.87 10.18
C GLN A 10 9.53 -3.05 10.13
N ARG A 11 8.81 -2.63 11.19
CA ARG A 11 7.36 -2.70 11.21
C ARG A 11 6.74 -1.76 10.17
N LEU A 12 7.19 -0.52 10.10
CA LEU A 12 6.71 0.45 9.12
C LEU A 12 6.97 -0.02 7.68
N ARG A 13 8.16 -0.58 7.42
CA ARG A 13 8.50 -1.18 6.13
C ARG A 13 7.54 -2.32 5.77
N ARG A 14 7.29 -3.25 6.69
CA ARG A 14 6.32 -4.35 6.46
C ARG A 14 4.91 -3.83 6.18
N GLN A 15 4.50 -2.74 6.83
CA GLN A 15 3.21 -2.11 6.56
C GLN A 15 3.16 -1.49 5.16
N ALA A 16 4.19 -0.76 4.75
CA ALA A 16 4.30 -0.19 3.41
C ALA A 16 4.25 -1.28 2.34
N GLU A 17 5.04 -2.34 2.50
CA GLU A 17 5.04 -3.49 1.58
C GLU A 17 3.69 -4.22 1.53
N ALA A 18 2.97 -4.30 2.65
CA ALA A 18 1.63 -4.92 2.67
C ALA A 18 0.59 -4.06 1.94
N LEU A 19 0.65 -2.73 2.07
CA LEU A 19 -0.21 -1.81 1.34
C LEU A 19 0.09 -1.85 -0.16
N SER A 20 1.36 -1.79 -0.55
CA SER A 20 1.79 -1.89 -1.95
C SER A 20 1.31 -3.20 -2.61
N ARG A 21 1.49 -4.36 -1.97
CA ARG A 21 0.95 -5.63 -2.49
C ARG A 21 -0.57 -5.65 -2.61
N SER A 22 -1.27 -4.91 -1.75
CA SER A 22 -2.73 -4.82 -1.81
C SER A 22 -3.17 -3.91 -2.95
N ALA A 23 -2.44 -2.82 -3.21
CA ALA A 23 -2.63 -1.96 -4.37
C ALA A 23 -2.47 -2.76 -5.68
N ASP A 24 -1.40 -3.54 -5.81
CA ASP A 24 -1.14 -4.34 -7.01
C ASP A 24 -2.28 -5.35 -7.30
N ARG A 25 -2.82 -5.98 -6.25
CA ARG A 25 -3.95 -6.92 -6.39
C ARG A 25 -5.23 -6.22 -6.85
N LEU A 26 -5.50 -5.02 -6.33
CA LEU A 26 -6.67 -4.25 -6.74
C LEU A 26 -6.54 -3.73 -8.17
N ASP A 27 -5.33 -3.30 -8.56
CA ASP A 27 -5.06 -2.88 -9.93
C ASP A 27 -5.24 -4.06 -10.90
N ALA A 28 -4.67 -5.23 -10.57
CA ALA A 28 -4.87 -6.45 -11.35
C ALA A 28 -6.34 -6.87 -11.43
N ALA A 29 -7.08 -6.80 -10.31
CA ALA A 29 -8.51 -7.08 -10.30
C ALA A 29 -9.29 -6.12 -11.22
N SER A 30 -8.92 -4.83 -11.23
CA SER A 30 -9.55 -3.81 -12.09
C SER A 30 -9.43 -4.14 -13.58
N LEU A 31 -8.35 -4.79 -14.00
CA LEU A 31 -8.12 -5.20 -15.40
C LEU A 31 -9.03 -6.36 -15.83
N THR A 32 -9.57 -7.12 -14.86
CA THR A 32 -10.42 -8.29 -15.09
C THR A 32 -11.88 -8.05 -14.77
N ALA A 33 -12.22 -6.88 -14.21
CA ALA A 33 -13.59 -6.51 -13.86
C ALA A 33 -14.43 -6.33 -15.14
N ALA A 34 -15.61 -6.94 -15.17
CA ALA A 34 -16.53 -6.87 -16.30
C ALA A 34 -17.33 -5.54 -16.33
N ASP A 35 -17.58 -4.96 -15.15
CA ASP A 35 -18.26 -3.67 -15.01
C ASP A 35 -17.23 -2.51 -15.03
N PRO A 36 -17.35 -1.54 -15.95
CA PRO A 36 -16.47 -0.38 -16.00
C PRO A 36 -16.50 0.48 -14.72
N PHE A 37 -17.63 0.53 -14.02
CA PHE A 37 -17.71 1.28 -12.76
C PHE A 37 -16.95 0.56 -11.64
N GLU A 38 -17.14 -0.74 -11.48
CA GLU A 38 -16.33 -1.58 -10.59
C GLU A 38 -14.83 -1.45 -10.88
N ALA A 39 -14.42 -1.55 -12.15
CA ALA A 39 -13.02 -1.38 -12.56
C ALA A 39 -12.46 -0.01 -12.11
N HIS A 40 -13.23 1.07 -12.27
CA HIS A 40 -12.84 2.40 -11.82
C HIS A 40 -12.67 2.48 -10.30
N VAL A 41 -13.61 1.90 -9.53
CA VAL A 41 -13.55 1.88 -8.06
C VAL A 41 -12.33 1.09 -7.58
N LEU A 42 -12.06 -0.09 -8.15
CA LEU A 42 -10.90 -0.90 -7.82
C LEU A 42 -9.60 -0.16 -8.11
N ARG A 43 -9.51 0.49 -9.28
CA ARG A 43 -8.31 1.25 -9.64
C ARG A 43 -8.10 2.47 -8.74
N ARG A 44 -9.17 3.18 -8.38
CA ARG A 44 -9.10 4.28 -7.40
C ARG A 44 -8.62 3.79 -6.03
N ALA A 45 -9.10 2.64 -5.58
CA ALA A 45 -8.66 2.03 -4.33
C ALA A 45 -7.19 1.60 -4.39
N ALA A 46 -6.74 1.03 -5.52
CA ALA A 46 -5.35 0.70 -5.76
C ALA A 46 -4.45 1.93 -5.62
N PHE A 47 -4.78 3.03 -6.29
CA PHE A 47 -4.04 4.29 -6.18
C PHE A 47 -3.97 4.82 -4.75
N ALA A 48 -5.09 4.80 -4.01
CA ALA A 48 -5.10 5.27 -2.62
C ALA A 48 -4.22 4.42 -1.70
N LEU A 49 -4.14 3.10 -1.93
CA LEU A 49 -3.26 2.22 -1.17
C LEU A 49 -1.78 2.41 -1.53
N ALA A 50 -1.46 2.62 -2.82
CA ALA A 50 -0.11 2.91 -3.28
C ALA A 50 0.41 4.24 -2.70
N ASP A 51 -0.37 5.31 -2.81
CA ASP A 51 -0.07 6.62 -2.22
C ASP A 51 0.15 6.51 -0.70
N ARG A 52 -0.73 5.75 -0.01
CA ARG A 52 -0.55 5.50 1.42
C ARG A 52 0.74 4.74 1.71
N ALA A 53 1.11 3.74 0.91
CA ALA A 53 2.35 2.98 1.08
C ALA A 53 3.58 3.88 0.93
N GLU A 54 3.60 4.76 -0.07
CA GLU A 54 4.67 5.73 -0.33
C GLU A 54 4.80 6.76 0.80
N SER A 55 3.68 7.16 1.40
CA SER A 55 3.67 8.11 2.52
C SER A 55 4.21 7.56 3.84
N ILE A 56 4.49 6.26 3.97
CA ILE A 56 5.01 5.69 5.22
C ILE A 56 6.52 5.99 5.33
N PRO A 57 6.93 6.81 6.32
CA PRO A 57 8.35 7.15 6.50
C PRO A 57 9.03 6.03 7.29
N TYR A 58 9.46 4.97 6.61
CA TYR A 58 10.21 3.87 7.24
C TYR A 58 11.73 3.96 7.02
N ALA A 59 12.17 4.84 6.13
CA ALA A 59 13.46 5.49 6.23
C ALA A 59 13.21 6.84 6.91
N GLY A 60 13.95 7.14 7.99
CA GLY A 60 14.11 8.55 8.35
C GLY A 60 14.55 9.29 7.09
N MET A 61 13.81 10.31 6.67
CA MET A 61 14.37 11.30 5.76
C MET A 61 15.55 11.94 6.49
N GLY A 62 16.73 11.40 6.24
CA GLY A 62 18.03 12.02 6.44
C GLY A 62 18.60 12.37 5.08
#